data_AF-A0A7V8BDG3-F1
#
_entry.id   AF-A0A7V8BDG3-F1
#
_cell.length_a   1.000
_cell.length_b   1.000
_cell.length_c   1.000
_cell.angle_alpha   90.00
_cell.angle_beta   90.00
_cell.angle_gamma   90.00
#
_symmetry.space_group_name_H-M   'P 1'
#
loop_
_entity.id
_entity.type
_entity.pdbx_description
1 polymer ?
#
loop_
_entity_poly.entity_id
_entity_poly.type
_entity_poly.pdbx_seq_one_letter_code
_entity_poly.pdbx_strand_id
1 'polypeptide(L)'
;MPYIKPEQRQKLDKDPRPSDAGELNYMITRQLLSYLEAKGKKYSTINEIMGVLNCVTQEFYRRWAAPYEDEKIRENGDVGPL
;
A
#
# COMPACT_ATOMS: atom_id res chain seq x y z
N MET A 1 -2.47 -4.89 13.06
CA MET A 1 -1.05 -4.52 13.20
C MET A 1 -0.73 -4.17 14.64
N PRO A 2 0.36 -4.69 15.22
CA PRO A 2 0.72 -4.44 16.63
C PRO A 2 1.06 -2.97 16.93
N TYR A 3 1.38 -2.17 15.90
CA TYR A 3 1.89 -0.81 16.07
C TYR A 3 0.85 0.32 15.98
N ILE A 4 -0.41 0.03 15.65
CA ILE A 4 -1.47 1.06 15.62
C ILE A 4 -2.41 0.90 16.83
N LYS A 5 -2.54 1.98 17.62
CA LYS A 5 -3.37 1.98 18.83
C LYS A 5 -4.86 1.82 18.49
N PRO A 6 -5.68 1.19 19.35
CA PRO A 6 -7.11 0.98 19.08
C PRO A 6 -7.88 2.26 18.73
N GLU A 7 -7.54 3.40 19.32
CA GLU A 7 -8.19 4.68 19.09
C GLU A 7 -7.91 5.21 17.68
N GLN A 8 -6.68 5.01 17.19
CA GLN A 8 -6.27 5.39 15.83
C GLN A 8 -7.01 4.54 14.78
N ARG A 9 -7.26 3.26 15.08
CA ARG A 9 -8.06 2.38 14.22
C ARG A 9 -9.49 2.91 14.04
N GLN A 10 -10.14 3.29 15.13
CA GLN A 10 -11.50 3.83 15.08
C GLN A 10 -11.58 5.16 14.33
N LYS A 11 -10.54 5.99 14.44
CA LYS A 11 -10.44 7.23 13.66
C LYS A 11 -10.36 6.92 12.17
N LEU A 12 -9.45 6.03 11.76
CA LEU A 12 -9.28 5.65 10.36
C LEU A 12 -10.50 4.95 9.76
N ASP A 13 -11.23 4.16 10.56
CA ASP A 13 -12.48 3.51 10.13
C ASP A 13 -13.59 4.55 9.82
N LYS A 14 -13.55 5.74 10.43
CA LYS A 14 -14.50 6.85 10.17
C LYS A 14 -14.00 7.84 9.12
N ASP A 15 -12.70 8.08 9.09
CA ASP A 15 -12.03 9.05 8.24
C ASP A 15 -10.74 8.43 7.64
N PRO A 16 -10.82 7.84 6.43
CA PRO A 16 -9.78 6.99 5.86
C PRO A 16 -8.65 7.83 5.22
N ARG A 17 -7.96 8.62 6.05
CA ARG A 17 -6.83 9.47 5.64
C ARG A 17 -5.59 9.10 6.47
N PRO A 18 -4.79 8.11 6.01
CA PRO A 18 -3.61 7.70 6.75
C PRO A 18 -2.53 8.79 6.63
N SER A 19 -1.85 9.06 7.73
CA SER A 19 -0.80 10.07 7.84
C SER A 19 0.61 9.48 7.90
N ASP A 20 0.72 8.18 8.17
CA ASP A 20 1.99 7.45 8.22
C ASP A 20 1.88 6.04 7.60
N ALA A 21 3.01 5.36 7.49
CA ALA A 21 3.11 4.03 6.90
C ALA A 21 2.33 2.96 7.69
N GLY A 22 2.22 3.09 9.01
CA GLY A 22 1.48 2.16 9.86
C GLY A 22 -0.03 2.29 9.67
N GLU A 23 -0.54 3.51 9.59
CA GLU A 23 -1.94 3.83 9.29
C GLU A 23 -2.32 3.36 7.88
N LEU A 24 -1.47 3.62 6.88
CA LEU A 24 -1.70 3.16 5.51
C LEU A 24 -1.74 1.62 5.44
N ASN A 25 -0.81 0.95 6.10
CA ASN A 25 -0.77 -0.51 6.14
C ASN A 25 -2.00 -1.10 6.85
N TYR A 26 -2.44 -0.48 7.95
CA TYR A 26 -3.67 -0.86 8.62
C TYR A 26 -4.87 -0.80 7.68
N MET A 27 -5.02 0.29 6.93
CA MET A 27 -6.13 0.46 5.99
C MET A 27 -6.10 -0.57 4.86
N ILE A 28 -4.94 -0.80 4.25
CA ILE A 28 -4.78 -1.84 3.22
C ILE A 28 -5.15 -3.20 3.81
N THR A 29 -4.62 -3.54 4.99
CA THR A 29 -4.93 -4.79 5.69
C THR A 29 -6.44 -4.96 5.92
N ARG A 30 -7.14 -3.92 6.38
CA ARG A 30 -8.61 -3.95 6.57
C ARG A 30 -9.35 -4.22 5.27
N GLN A 31 -8.94 -3.57 4.18
CA GLN A 31 -9.54 -3.78 2.87
C GLN A 31 -9.35 -5.22 2.37
N LEU A 32 -8.16 -5.79 2.57
CA LEU A 32 -7.86 -7.18 2.20
C LEU A 32 -8.64 -8.19 3.06
N LEU A 33 -8.79 -7.93 4.35
CA LEU A 33 -9.59 -8.76 5.25
C LEU A 33 -11.07 -8.74 4.85
N SER A 34 -11.62 -7.57 4.52
CA SER A 34 -12.99 -7.45 4.02
C SER A 34 -13.18 -8.23 2.71
N TYR A 35 -12.21 -8.14 1.79
CA TYR A 35 -12.24 -8.93 0.54
C TYR A 35 -12.17 -10.44 0.80
N LEU A 36 -11.29 -10.87 1.71
CA LEU A 36 -11.15 -12.27 2.10
C LEU A 36 -12.43 -12.82 2.75
N GLU A 37 -13.10 -12.03 3.58
CA GLU A 37 -14.37 -12.37 4.20
C GLU A 37 -15.48 -12.52 3.15
N ALA A 38 -15.59 -11.57 2.23
CA ALA A 38 -16.59 -11.61 1.15
C ALA A 38 -16.39 -12.79 0.18
N LYS A 39 -15.13 -13.15 -0.14
CA LYS A 39 -14.80 -14.20 -1.12
C LYS A 39 -14.58 -15.59 -0.51
N GLY A 40 -14.40 -15.65 0.81
CA GLY A 40 -14.13 -16.86 1.58
C GLY A 40 -12.64 -17.16 1.74
N LYS A 41 -12.29 -17.66 2.93
CA LYS A 41 -10.92 -18.01 3.32
C LYS A 41 -10.48 -19.35 2.72
N LYS A 42 -9.93 -19.28 1.50
CA LYS A 42 -9.32 -20.41 0.78
C LYS A 42 -8.01 -19.97 0.14
N TYR A 43 -7.14 -20.93 -0.16
CA TYR A 43 -5.83 -20.68 -0.74
C TYR A 43 -5.90 -19.81 -2.00
N SER A 44 -6.87 -20.07 -2.90
CA SER A 44 -7.02 -19.28 -4.13
C SER A 44 -7.33 -17.81 -3.87
N THR A 45 -8.13 -17.49 -2.86
CA THR A 45 -8.40 -16.10 -2.46
C THR A 45 -7.15 -15.42 -1.92
N ILE A 46 -6.37 -16.13 -1.09
CA ILE A 46 -5.12 -15.61 -0.53
C ILE A 46 -4.09 -15.37 -1.64
N ASN A 47 -3.92 -16.34 -2.54
CA ASN A 47 -3.01 -16.24 -3.68
C ASN A 47 -3.38 -15.06 -4.59
N GLU A 48 -4.67 -14.86 -4.84
CA GLU A 48 -5.15 -13.72 -5.62
C GLU A 48 -4.85 -12.37 -4.94
N ILE A 49 -5.11 -12.24 -3.64
CA ILE A 49 -4.76 -11.04 -2.86
C ILE A 49 -3.26 -10.73 -3.00
N MET A 50 -2.40 -11.75 -2.84
CA MET A 50 -0.96 -11.58 -2.98
C MET A 50 -0.56 -11.12 -4.39
N GLY A 51 -1.18 -11.71 -5.42
CA GLY A 51 -0.96 -11.30 -6.81
C GLY A 51 -1.36 -9.84 -7.07
N VAL A 52 -2.53 -9.42 -6.57
CA VAL A 52 -3.02 -8.05 -6.72
C VAL A 52 -2.10 -7.05 -6.02
N LEU A 53 -1.63 -7.34 -4.80
CA LEU A 53 -0.70 -6.45 -4.09
C LEU A 53 0.62 -6.26 -4.83
N ASN A 54 1.14 -7.31 -5.45
CA ASN A 54 2.32 -7.21 -6.29
C ASN A 54 2.06 -6.30 -7.50
N CYS A 55 0.94 -6.48 -8.19
CA CYS A 55 0.53 -5.61 -9.29
C CYS A 55 0.37 -4.14 -8.85
N VAL A 56 -0.26 -3.88 -7.71
CA VAL A 56 -0.43 -2.53 -7.16
C VAL A 56 0.93 -1.88 -6.88
N THR A 57 1.88 -2.63 -6.33
CA THR A 57 3.24 -2.13 -6.06
C THR A 57 3.95 -1.75 -7.35
N GLN A 58 3.89 -2.62 -8.36
CA GLN A 58 4.50 -2.39 -9.68
C GLN A 58 3.85 -1.20 -10.40
N GLU A 59 2.52 -1.09 -10.37
CA GLU A 59 1.82 0.04 -10.96
C GLU A 59 2.17 1.35 -10.24
N PHE A 60 2.21 1.32 -8.89
CA PHE A 60 2.59 2.47 -8.08
C PHE A 60 3.99 2.96 -8.44
N TYR A 61 4.95 2.04 -8.49
CA TYR A 61 6.33 2.37 -8.84
C TYR A 61 6.41 2.95 -10.26
N ARG A 62 5.85 2.26 -11.26
CA ARG A 62 5.94 2.68 -12.67
C ARG A 62 5.29 4.03 -12.94
N ARG A 63 4.14 4.33 -12.34
CA ARG A 63 3.34 5.51 -12.69
C ARG A 63 3.57 6.71 -11.79
N TRP A 64 4.10 6.51 -10.58
CA TRP A 64 4.30 7.60 -9.62
C TRP A 64 5.74 7.69 -9.15
N ALA A 65 6.37 6.59 -8.73
CA ALA A 65 7.74 6.65 -8.22
C ALA A 65 8.75 6.97 -9.33
N ALA A 66 8.73 6.25 -10.45
CA ALA A 66 9.69 6.43 -11.53
C ALA A 66 9.66 7.87 -12.12
N PRO A 67 8.50 8.48 -12.44
CA PRO A 67 8.48 9.88 -12.89
C PRO A 67 9.00 10.88 -11.85
N TYR A 68 8.76 10.61 -10.56
CA TYR A 68 9.30 11.42 -9.48
C TYR A 68 10.82 11.27 -9.37
N GLU A 69 11.36 10.06 -9.54
CA GLU A 69 12.81 9.82 -9.59
C GLU A 69 13.44 10.53 -10.79
N ASP A 70 12.82 10.48 -11.98
CA ASP A 70 13.26 11.24 -13.17
C ASP A 70 13.27 12.75 -12.92
N GLU A 71 12.32 13.29 -12.15
CA GLU A 71 12.33 14.68 -11.70
C GLU A 71 13.51 14.95 -10.76
N LYS A 72 13.74 14.09 -9.76
CA LYS A 72 14.85 14.28 -8.81
C LYS A 72 16.22 14.11 -9.45
N ILE A 73 16.37 13.29 -10.47
CA ILE A 73 17.58 13.19 -11.29
C ILE A 73 17.82 14.49 -12.06
N ARG A 74 16.77 15.07 -12.66
CA ARG A 74 16.89 16.37 -13.36
C ARG A 74 17.25 17.51 -12.41
N GLU A 75 16.75 17.48 -11.17
CA GLU A 75 17.02 18.51 -10.16
C GLU A 75 18.40 18.39 -9.50
N ASN A 76 18.80 17.17 -9.13
CA ASN A 76 19.93 16.93 -8.22
C ASN A 76 21.10 16.20 -8.89
N GLY A 77 20.94 15.75 -10.15
CA GLY A 77 21.85 14.84 -10.82
C GLY A 77 21.56 13.38 -10.48
N ASP A 78 22.03 12.48 -11.34
CA ASP A 78 21.97 11.04 -11.11
C ASP A 78 23.15 10.56 -10.24
N VAL A 79 22.95 9.46 -9.52
CA VAL A 79 23.97 8.82 -8.68
C VAL A 79 24.91 7.95 -9.51
N GLY A 80 24.46 7.42 -10.65
CA GLY A 80 25.24 6.56 -11.54
C GLY A 80 25.67 7.26 -12.84
N PRO A 81 26.67 6.71 -13.55
CA PRO A 81 26.92 7.09 -14.93
C PRO A 81 25.77 6.59 -15.82
N LEU A 82 25.19 7.49 -16.62
CA LEU A 82 24.28 7.16 -17.73
C LEU A 82 25.02 6.41 -18.85
#